data_AF-A0A392PLB3-F1
#
_entry.id   AF-A0A392PLB3-F1
#
_cell.length_a   1.000
_cell.length_b   1.000
_cell.length_c   1.000
_cell.angle_alpha   90.00
_cell.angle_beta   90.00
_cell.angle_gamma   90.00
#
_symmetry.space_group_name_H-M   'P 1'
#
loop_
_entity.id
_entity.type
_entity.pdbx_description
1 polymer ?
#
loop_
_entity_poly.entity_id
_entity_poly.type
_entity_poly.pdbx_seq_one_letter_code
_entity_poly.pdbx_strand_id
1 'polypeptide(L)'
;DFLFLLLTSGRDPGIIPRNSTPPEYEDAFNIPTPSMEWINGSTPHLKLPRTKDVMVNGHTVKVKFCDTCLLYRPPRTSHCSICDNCIQRFDHHCPWVGQCIGRRNYRHFFMFISTSTILCLYVFVFSWINLSESGVLEALSHDYVSDLLIIYCFIAVWFVGGLTAFHFYLVCTNQVRLFYFSKC
;
A
#
# COMPACT_ATOMS: atom_id res chain seq x y z
N ASP A 1 12.89 -8.48 13.01
CA ASP A 1 12.60 -8.61 11.57
C ASP A 1 11.45 -9.59 11.29
N PHE A 2 11.65 -10.91 11.48
CA PHE A 2 10.65 -11.94 11.19
C PHE A 2 9.27 -11.76 11.83
N LEU A 3 9.20 -11.26 13.07
CA LEU A 3 7.91 -10.98 13.71
C LEU A 3 7.10 -9.94 12.93
N PHE A 4 7.72 -8.84 12.50
CA PHE A 4 7.02 -7.80 11.75
C PHE A 4 6.67 -8.28 10.34
N LEU A 5 7.53 -9.09 9.72
CA LEU A 5 7.20 -9.77 8.47
C LEU A 5 5.94 -10.63 8.64
N LEU A 6 5.90 -11.51 9.65
CA LEU A 6 4.75 -12.38 9.93
C LEU A 6 3.48 -11.58 10.25
N LEU A 7 3.60 -10.51 11.03
CA LEU A 7 2.46 -9.64 11.33
C LEU A 7 1.99 -8.86 10.10
N THR A 8 2.88 -8.57 9.16
CA THR A 8 2.51 -7.91 7.90
C THR A 8 1.86 -8.90 6.94
N SER A 9 2.38 -10.13 6.85
CA SER A 9 1.95 -11.19 5.93
C SER A 9 0.77 -12.03 6.43
N GLY A 10 0.52 -12.09 7.74
CA GLY A 10 -0.55 -12.86 8.35
C GLY A 10 -1.77 -12.04 8.76
N ARG A 11 -1.67 -10.71 8.80
CA ARG A 11 -2.82 -9.85 9.17
C ARG A 11 -3.62 -9.45 7.94
N ASP A 12 -4.93 -9.35 8.13
CA ASP A 12 -5.81 -8.73 7.14
C ASP A 12 -5.36 -7.28 6.90
N PRO A 13 -5.09 -6.87 5.65
CA PRO A 13 -4.69 -5.50 5.32
C PRO A 13 -5.83 -4.48 5.48
N GLY A 14 -7.06 -4.95 5.63
CA GLY A 14 -8.28 -4.14 5.65
C GLY A 14 -9.15 -4.42 4.43
N ILE A 15 -9.36 -5.70 4.12
CA ILE A 15 -10.27 -6.14 3.05
C ILE A 15 -11.68 -5.64 3.37
N ILE A 16 -12.32 -5.05 2.38
CA ILE A 16 -13.73 -4.67 2.43
C ILE A 16 -14.56 -5.83 1.88
N PRO A 17 -15.53 -6.36 2.65
CA PRO A 17 -16.40 -7.43 2.19
C PRO A 17 -17.11 -7.06 0.89
N ARG A 18 -17.22 -8.02 -0.02
CA ARG A 18 -17.97 -7.86 -1.28
C ARG A 18 -19.47 -7.83 -0.97
N ASN A 19 -20.23 -7.09 -1.77
CA ASN A 19 -21.70 -7.13 -1.67
C ASN A 19 -22.23 -8.26 -2.55
N SER A 20 -23.29 -8.95 -2.10
CA SER A 20 -23.94 -10.02 -2.87
C SER A 20 -24.76 -9.50 -4.05
N THR A 21 -25.23 -8.26 -3.93
CA THR A 21 -26.01 -7.54 -4.95
C THR A 21 -25.45 -6.14 -5.13
N PRO A 22 -25.64 -5.46 -6.26
CA PRO A 22 -25.28 -4.05 -6.37
C PRO A 22 -26.07 -3.19 -5.36
N PRO A 23 -25.52 -2.07 -4.88
CA PRO A 23 -26.26 -1.15 -4.01
C PRO A 23 -27.49 -0.61 -4.74
N GLU A 24 -28.65 -0.67 -4.09
CA GLU A 24 -29.91 -0.13 -4.64
C GLU A 24 -29.83 1.40 -4.81
N TYR A 25 -30.53 1.91 -5.84
CA TYR A 25 -30.54 3.31 -6.27
C TYR A 25 -31.33 4.25 -5.32
N GLU A 26 -31.67 3.83 -4.09
CA GLU A 26 -32.52 4.60 -3.15
C GLU A 26 -31.90 5.96 -2.76
N ASP A 27 -30.58 6.17 -2.91
CA ASP A 27 -29.91 7.43 -2.57
C ASP A 27 -29.97 8.53 -3.65
N ALA A 28 -30.62 8.30 -4.79
CA ALA A 28 -30.58 9.21 -5.94
C ALA A 28 -31.79 10.15 -6.08
N PHE A 29 -32.77 10.08 -5.18
CA PHE A 29 -33.97 10.92 -5.25
C PHE A 29 -33.82 12.35 -4.69
N ASN A 30 -32.63 12.76 -4.22
CA ASN A 30 -32.39 14.11 -3.69
C ASN A 30 -31.53 15.03 -4.57
N ILE A 31 -31.30 14.69 -5.85
CA ILE A 31 -30.58 15.58 -6.78
C ILE A 31 -31.59 16.28 -7.70
N PRO A 32 -31.86 17.60 -7.54
CA PRO A 32 -32.57 18.35 -8.55
C PRO A 32 -31.62 18.53 -9.74
N THR A 33 -31.74 17.68 -10.75
CA THR A 33 -31.05 17.86 -12.03
C THR A 33 -31.92 18.72 -12.94
N PRO A 34 -31.47 19.91 -13.38
CA PRO A 34 -32.01 20.52 -14.57
C PRO A 34 -31.33 19.93 -15.81
N SER A 35 -32.13 19.80 -16.87
CA SER A 35 -31.78 19.49 -18.28
C SER A 35 -31.51 18.02 -18.66
N MET A 36 -32.59 17.42 -19.14
CA MET A 36 -32.81 16.55 -20.31
C MET A 36 -31.65 16.13 -21.22
N GLU A 37 -31.92 14.96 -21.84
CA GLU A 37 -31.44 14.45 -23.15
C GLU A 37 -30.12 13.62 -23.03
N TRP A 38 -30.07 12.31 -23.35
CA TRP A 38 -30.21 11.72 -24.67
C TRP A 38 -30.27 10.17 -24.65
N ILE A 39 -31.03 9.63 -25.61
CA ILE A 39 -30.95 8.32 -26.30
C ILE A 39 -31.85 7.16 -25.84
N ASN A 40 -32.77 6.91 -26.79
CA ASN A 40 -33.71 5.83 -27.02
C ASN A 40 -33.03 4.45 -27.18
N GLY A 41 -33.67 3.40 -26.66
CA GLY A 41 -33.49 2.01 -27.15
C GLY A 41 -32.59 1.07 -26.34
N SER A 42 -33.23 0.05 -25.75
CA SER A 42 -32.69 -1.31 -25.53
C SER A 42 -31.65 -1.53 -24.41
N THR A 43 -32.14 -1.76 -23.17
CA THR A 43 -31.72 -2.81 -22.18
C THR A 43 -32.08 -2.36 -20.74
N PRO A 44 -32.83 -3.14 -19.94
CA PRO A 44 -33.12 -2.79 -18.54
C PRO A 44 -31.99 -3.30 -17.62
N HIS A 45 -30.73 -3.05 -17.99
CA HIS A 45 -29.64 -3.19 -17.02
C HIS A 45 -29.32 -1.77 -16.57
N LEU A 46 -29.97 -1.36 -15.47
CA LEU A 46 -29.75 -0.11 -14.77
C LEU A 46 -28.22 0.11 -14.66
N LYS A 47 -27.66 0.94 -15.53
CA LYS A 47 -26.23 1.25 -15.50
C LYS A 47 -26.04 2.14 -14.28
N LEU A 48 -25.70 1.52 -13.15
CA LEU A 48 -25.29 2.25 -11.96
C LEU A 48 -24.25 3.31 -12.37
N PRO A 49 -24.38 4.55 -11.90
CA PRO A 49 -23.42 5.57 -12.24
C PRO A 49 -22.03 5.12 -11.75
N ARG A 50 -21.04 5.17 -12.63
CA ARG A 50 -19.66 4.74 -12.30
C ARG A 50 -19.07 5.52 -11.12
N THR A 51 -19.64 6.69 -10.82
CA THR A 51 -19.25 7.52 -9.69
C THR A 51 -20.46 7.97 -8.89
N LYS A 52 -20.32 7.99 -7.57
CA LYS A 52 -21.28 8.55 -6.61
C LYS A 52 -20.58 9.61 -5.78
N ASP A 53 -21.28 10.68 -5.45
CA ASP A 53 -20.78 11.69 -4.54
C ASP A 53 -21.16 11.32 -3.10
N VAL A 54 -20.18 11.30 -2.19
CA VAL A 54 -20.36 10.92 -0.79
C VAL A 54 -19.84 12.04 0.09
N MET A 55 -20.66 12.46 1.05
CA MET A 55 -20.29 13.46 2.05
C MET A 55 -19.39 12.84 3.12
N VAL A 56 -18.19 13.39 3.28
CA VAL A 56 -17.22 12.99 4.29
C VAL A 56 -16.80 14.23 5.06
N ASN A 57 -17.18 14.33 6.33
CA ASN A 57 -16.86 15.46 7.20
C ASN A 57 -17.28 16.84 6.62
N GLY A 58 -18.38 16.89 5.88
CA GLY A 58 -18.89 18.14 5.26
C GLY A 58 -18.33 18.44 3.87
N HIS A 59 -17.43 17.63 3.32
CA HIS A 59 -16.94 17.76 1.95
C HIS A 59 -17.48 16.66 1.04
N THR A 60 -17.82 17.01 -0.20
CA THR A 60 -18.28 16.06 -1.20
C THR A 60 -17.09 15.37 -1.86
N VAL A 61 -16.99 14.04 -1.76
CA VAL A 61 -15.93 13.24 -2.38
C VAL A 61 -16.56 12.29 -3.39
N LYS A 62 -16.06 12.34 -4.63
CA LYS A 62 -16.47 11.43 -5.70
C LYS A 62 -15.84 10.05 -5.50
N VAL A 63 -16.66 9.04 -5.25
CA VAL A 63 -16.26 7.64 -5.14
C VAL A 63 -16.58 6.86 -6.42
N LYS A 64 -15.79 5.83 -6.72
CA LYS A 64 -15.96 4.99 -7.91
C LYS A 64 -16.62 3.65 -7.55
N PHE A 65 -17.47 3.14 -8.43
CA PHE A 65 -18.02 1.79 -8.30
C PHE A 65 -16.95 0.73 -8.62
N CYS A 66 -17.02 -0.41 -7.93
CA CYS A 66 -16.21 -1.58 -8.20
C CYS A 66 -17.10 -2.73 -8.69
N ASP A 67 -16.97 -3.10 -9.96
CA ASP A 67 -17.78 -4.17 -10.55
C ASP A 67 -17.49 -5.54 -9.92
N THR A 68 -16.23 -5.80 -9.55
CA THR A 68 -15.84 -7.09 -8.95
C THR A 68 -16.35 -7.32 -7.52
N CYS A 69 -16.44 -6.24 -6.74
CA CYS A 69 -16.83 -6.31 -5.32
C CYS A 69 -18.27 -5.81 -5.09
N LEU A 70 -18.95 -5.35 -6.15
CA LEU A 70 -20.30 -4.80 -6.16
C LEU A 70 -20.53 -3.71 -5.11
N LEU A 71 -19.59 -2.78 -4.98
CA LEU A 71 -19.67 -1.70 -3.99
C LEU A 71 -19.12 -0.38 -4.55
N TYR A 72 -19.65 0.74 -4.06
CA TYR A 72 -18.99 2.03 -4.19
C TYR A 72 -17.80 2.08 -3.24
N ARG A 73 -16.60 2.23 -3.80
CA ARG A 73 -15.34 2.18 -3.05
C ARG A 73 -15.33 3.32 -2.02
N PRO A 74 -15.32 3.03 -0.71
CA PRO A 74 -15.23 4.08 0.29
C PRO A 74 -14.00 4.95 0.05
N PRO A 75 -13.99 6.21 0.52
CA PRO A 75 -12.84 7.10 0.35
C PRO A 75 -11.52 6.41 0.71
N ARG A 76 -10.52 6.54 -0.18
CA ARG A 76 -9.20 5.91 -0.06
C ARG A 76 -9.20 4.37 -0.18
N THR A 77 -10.21 3.77 -0.79
CA THR A 77 -10.24 2.33 -1.09
C THR A 77 -9.92 2.09 -2.56
N SER A 78 -9.04 1.13 -2.83
CA SER A 78 -8.74 0.68 -4.19
C SER A 78 -8.92 -0.83 -4.29
N HIS A 79 -9.31 -1.30 -5.47
CA HIS A 79 -9.36 -2.72 -5.77
C HIS A 79 -7.99 -3.17 -6.24
N CYS A 80 -7.44 -4.20 -5.59
CA CYS A 80 -6.25 -4.89 -6.07
C CYS A 80 -6.69 -6.08 -6.93
N SER A 81 -6.30 -6.09 -8.20
CA SER A 81 -6.62 -7.19 -9.12
C SER A 81 -5.89 -8.49 -8.79
N ILE A 82 -4.70 -8.40 -8.15
CA ILE A 82 -3.90 -9.57 -7.76
C ILE A 82 -4.57 -10.31 -6.60
N CYS A 83 -4.97 -9.58 -5.56
CA CYS A 83 -5.67 -10.15 -4.41
C CYS A 83 -7.19 -10.27 -4.64
N ASP A 84 -7.70 -9.81 -5.78
CA ASP A 84 -9.11 -9.72 -6.13
C ASP A 84 -9.99 -9.11 -5.02
N ASN A 85 -9.53 -8.06 -4.34
CA ASN A 85 -10.25 -7.50 -3.19
C ASN A 85 -10.09 -5.98 -3.12
N CYS A 86 -11.15 -5.31 -2.66
CA CYS A 86 -11.08 -3.90 -2.28
C CYS A 86 -10.39 -3.77 -0.92
N ILE A 87 -9.32 -2.97 -0.85
CA ILE A 87 -8.52 -2.78 0.36
C ILE A 87 -8.69 -1.34 0.85
N GLN A 88 -9.02 -1.19 2.14
CA GLN A 88 -9.18 0.12 2.77
C GLN A 88 -7.82 0.80 2.98
N ARG A 89 -7.70 2.07 2.57
CA ARG A 89 -6.43 2.81 2.53
C ARG A 89 -5.33 1.99 1.85
N PHE A 90 -5.67 1.44 0.69
CA PHE A 90 -4.73 0.68 -0.14
C PHE A 90 -3.48 1.52 -0.43
N ASP A 91 -2.33 0.95 -0.14
CA ASP A 91 -1.03 1.52 -0.48
C ASP A 91 -0.50 0.83 -1.75
N HIS A 92 -0.17 -0.46 -1.65
CA HIS A 92 0.28 -1.27 -2.79
C HIS A 92 0.07 -2.77 -2.54
N HIS A 93 0.22 -3.59 -3.57
CA HIS A 93 0.43 -5.03 -3.41
C HIS A 93 1.93 -5.29 -3.31
N CYS A 94 2.39 -5.93 -2.23
CA CYS A 94 3.81 -6.20 -2.02
C CYS A 94 4.12 -7.67 -2.35
N PRO A 95 4.83 -7.96 -3.46
CA PRO A 95 5.19 -9.33 -3.83
C PRO A 95 6.07 -10.02 -2.79
N TRP A 96 6.93 -9.25 -2.10
CA TRP A 96 7.87 -9.75 -1.10
C TRP A 96 7.18 -10.29 0.16
N VAL A 97 6.07 -9.66 0.55
CA VAL A 97 5.25 -10.08 1.68
C VAL A 97 4.12 -11.03 1.23
N GLY A 98 3.84 -11.08 -0.06
CA GLY A 98 2.79 -11.91 -0.66
C GLY A 98 1.37 -11.40 -0.40
N GLN A 99 1.20 -10.12 -0.06
CA GLN A 99 -0.13 -9.54 0.18
C GLN A 99 -0.21 -8.03 -0.04
N CYS A 100 -1.43 -7.49 0.02
CA CYS A 100 -1.65 -6.04 -0.01
C CYS A 100 -1.16 -5.38 1.28
N ILE A 101 -0.62 -4.17 1.14
CA ILE A 101 -0.37 -3.26 2.25
C ILE A 101 -1.51 -2.23 2.27
N GLY A 102 -2.19 -2.15 3.40
CA GLY A 102 -3.36 -1.31 3.62
C GLY A 102 -3.46 -0.83 5.05
N ARG A 103 -4.63 -0.28 5.42
CA ARG A 103 -4.83 0.38 6.72
C ARG A 103 -4.35 -0.43 7.92
N ARG A 104 -4.66 -1.74 7.97
CA ARG A 104 -4.54 -2.55 9.19
C ARG A 104 -3.15 -3.17 9.35
N ASN A 105 -2.38 -3.31 8.28
CA ASN A 105 -1.03 -3.89 8.32
C ASN A 105 0.10 -2.89 8.03
N TYR A 106 -0.18 -1.66 7.52
CA TYR A 106 0.83 -0.65 7.19
C TYR A 106 1.85 -0.38 8.32
N ARG A 107 1.40 -0.33 9.58
CA ARG A 107 2.32 -0.11 10.72
C ARG A 107 3.35 -1.24 10.85
N HIS A 108 2.93 -2.49 10.61
CA HIS A 108 3.82 -3.65 10.69
C HIS A 108 4.78 -3.65 9.51
N PHE A 109 4.28 -3.31 8.31
CA PHE A 109 5.12 -3.15 7.13
C PHE A 109 6.20 -2.09 7.34
N PHE A 110 5.83 -0.93 7.87
CA PHE A 110 6.78 0.14 8.16
C PHE A 110 7.84 -0.26 9.19
N MET A 111 7.43 -0.96 10.26
CA MET A 111 8.37 -1.49 11.25
C MET A 111 9.27 -2.57 10.65
N PHE A 112 8.73 -3.44 9.79
CA PHE A 112 9.50 -4.45 9.07
C PHE A 112 10.63 -3.79 8.27
N ILE A 113 10.32 -2.93 7.29
CA ILE A 113 11.35 -2.29 6.45
C ILE A 113 12.36 -1.46 7.25
N SER A 114 11.91 -0.81 8.33
CA SER A 114 12.79 -0.03 9.20
C SER A 114 13.77 -0.93 9.97
N THR A 115 13.27 -2.02 10.57
CA THR A 115 14.13 -2.97 11.29
C THR A 115 15.05 -3.75 10.35
N SER A 116 14.60 -4.09 9.13
CA SER A 116 15.45 -4.69 8.11
C SER A 116 16.56 -3.73 7.70
N THR A 117 16.26 -2.44 7.51
CA THR A 117 17.27 -1.42 7.19
C THR A 117 18.31 -1.30 8.29
N ILE A 118 17.90 -1.25 9.55
CA ILE A 118 18.82 -1.19 10.70
C ILE A 118 19.70 -2.44 10.73
N LEU A 119 19.14 -3.63 10.50
CA LEU A 119 19.91 -4.87 10.43
C LEU A 119 20.92 -4.85 9.26
N CYS A 120 20.51 -4.42 8.07
CA CYS A 120 21.39 -4.29 6.92
C CYS A 120 22.54 -3.31 7.17
N LEU A 121 22.25 -2.15 7.80
CA LEU A 121 23.28 -1.18 8.19
C LEU A 121 24.22 -1.74 9.25
N TYR A 122 23.69 -2.45 10.25
CA TYR A 122 24.49 -3.11 11.28
C TYR A 122 25.48 -4.08 10.64
N VAL A 123 25.00 -5.04 9.83
CA VAL A 123 25.88 -6.01 9.17
C VAL A 123 26.88 -5.31 8.26
N PHE A 124 26.45 -4.32 7.47
CA PHE A 124 27.35 -3.56 6.58
C PHE A 124 28.49 -2.88 7.34
N VAL A 125 28.19 -2.20 8.46
CA VAL A 125 29.21 -1.52 9.27
C VAL A 125 30.19 -2.53 9.89
N PHE A 126 29.70 -3.63 10.45
CA PHE A 126 30.57 -4.66 11.02
C PHE A 126 31.46 -5.33 9.97
N SER A 127 30.91 -5.65 8.81
CA SER A 127 31.71 -6.21 7.71
C SER A 127 32.75 -5.21 7.19
N TRP A 128 32.42 -3.91 7.15
CA TRP A 128 33.38 -2.86 6.78
C TRP A 128 34.53 -2.73 7.79
N ILE A 129 34.23 -2.76 9.10
CA ILE A 129 35.25 -2.75 10.15
C ILE A 129 36.17 -3.96 10.00
N ASN A 130 35.62 -5.17 9.84
CA ASN A 130 36.40 -6.39 9.69
C ASN A 130 37.35 -6.34 8.47
N LEU A 131 36.88 -5.78 7.35
CA LEU A 131 37.68 -5.58 6.15
C LEU A 131 38.82 -4.57 6.37
N SER A 132 38.56 -3.52 7.15
CA SER A 132 39.57 -2.51 7.48
C SER A 132 40.66 -3.02 8.41
N GLU A 133 40.33 -3.95 9.31
CA GLU A 133 41.29 -4.56 10.24
C GLU A 133 42.11 -5.69 9.59
N SER A 134 41.49 -6.51 8.75
CA SER A 134 42.13 -7.68 8.12
C SER A 134 42.89 -7.36 6.84
N GLY A 135 42.67 -6.17 6.24
CA GLY A 135 43.19 -5.83 4.92
C GLY A 135 42.42 -6.52 3.79
N VAL A 136 42.13 -5.78 2.71
CA VAL A 136 41.22 -6.21 1.64
C VAL A 136 41.67 -7.51 0.95
N LEU A 137 42.97 -7.67 0.73
CA LEU A 137 43.53 -8.82 -0.02
C LEU A 137 43.49 -10.13 0.78
N GLU A 138 43.61 -10.05 2.12
CA GLU A 138 43.65 -11.21 3.00
C GLU A 138 42.23 -11.67 3.34
N ALA A 139 41.29 -10.74 3.55
CA ALA A 139 39.87 -11.01 3.70
C ALA A 139 39.28 -11.73 2.46
N LEU A 140 39.64 -11.27 1.25
CA LEU A 140 39.24 -11.88 -0.03
C LEU A 140 39.77 -13.31 -0.24
N SER A 141 40.85 -13.69 0.46
CA SER A 141 41.52 -14.98 0.25
C SER A 141 41.00 -16.10 1.15
N HIS A 142 40.37 -15.74 2.28
CA HIS A 142 40.11 -16.69 3.36
C HIS A 142 38.64 -17.06 3.53
N ASP A 143 37.69 -16.20 3.14
CA ASP A 143 36.26 -16.46 3.34
C ASP A 143 35.35 -15.86 2.26
N TYR A 144 35.11 -16.65 1.21
CA TYR A 144 34.18 -16.31 0.13
C TYR A 144 32.75 -16.03 0.62
N VAL A 145 32.35 -16.55 1.78
CA VAL A 145 31.01 -16.31 2.35
C VAL A 145 30.91 -14.87 2.87
N SER A 146 31.96 -14.38 3.51
CA SER A 146 32.05 -12.99 3.98
C SER A 146 31.98 -11.99 2.82
N ASP A 147 32.68 -12.26 1.72
CA ASP A 147 32.67 -11.40 0.53
C ASP A 147 31.28 -11.33 -0.13
N LEU A 148 30.63 -12.49 -0.31
CA LEU A 148 29.27 -12.55 -0.84
C LEU A 148 28.28 -11.82 0.07
N LEU A 149 28.44 -11.94 1.39
CA LEU A 149 27.60 -11.24 2.36
C LEU A 149 27.79 -9.72 2.29
N ILE A 150 29.02 -9.22 2.14
CA ILE A 150 29.32 -7.79 1.97
C ILE A 150 28.63 -7.23 0.73
N ILE A 151 28.78 -7.90 -0.41
CA ILE A 151 28.17 -7.47 -1.68
C ILE A 151 26.64 -7.46 -1.54
N TYR A 152 26.07 -8.51 -0.96
CA TYR A 152 24.64 -8.58 -0.70
C TYR A 152 24.17 -7.45 0.22
N CYS A 153 24.87 -7.18 1.32
CA CYS A 153 24.53 -6.11 2.26
C CYS A 153 24.66 -4.74 1.62
N PHE A 154 25.68 -4.50 0.80
CA PHE A 154 25.83 -3.24 0.07
C PHE A 154 24.61 -3.00 -0.82
N ILE A 155 24.26 -3.98 -1.67
CA ILE A 155 23.08 -3.90 -2.54
C ILE A 155 21.80 -3.69 -1.71
N ALA A 156 21.59 -4.53 -0.69
CA ALA A 156 20.39 -4.48 0.15
C ALA A 156 20.23 -3.14 0.89
N VAL A 157 21.31 -2.51 1.36
CA VAL A 157 21.25 -1.21 2.04
C VAL A 157 20.70 -0.12 1.12
N TRP A 158 21.13 -0.07 -0.15
CA TRP A 158 20.63 0.93 -1.09
C TRP A 158 19.15 0.74 -1.41
N PHE A 159 18.73 -0.50 -1.67
CA PHE A 159 17.33 -0.79 -2.00
C PHE A 159 16.39 -0.65 -0.79
N VAL A 160 16.71 -1.31 0.32
CA VAL A 160 15.85 -1.34 1.53
C VAL A 160 15.93 -0.01 2.29
N GLY A 161 17.11 0.61 2.34
CA GLY A 161 17.31 1.93 2.93
C GLY A 161 16.60 3.02 2.14
N GLY A 162 16.70 3.01 0.80
CA GLY A 162 15.97 3.93 -0.06
C GLY A 162 14.45 3.81 0.11
N LEU A 163 13.93 2.58 0.15
CA LEU A 163 12.52 2.32 0.41
C LEU A 163 12.08 2.84 1.79
N THR A 164 12.90 2.62 2.82
CA THR A 164 12.61 3.09 4.18
C THR A 164 12.61 4.62 4.25
N ALA A 165 13.58 5.28 3.61
CA ALA A 165 13.62 6.73 3.52
C ALA A 165 12.39 7.30 2.80
N PHE A 166 11.97 6.67 1.69
CA PHE A 166 10.75 7.05 0.97
C PHE A 166 9.50 6.93 1.86
N HIS A 167 9.29 5.79 2.51
CA HIS A 167 8.14 5.63 3.41
C HIS A 167 8.22 6.52 4.65
N PHE A 168 9.42 6.77 5.18
CA PHE A 168 9.63 7.72 6.27
C PHE A 168 9.24 9.14 5.82
N TYR A 169 9.69 9.57 4.64
CA TYR A 169 9.28 10.83 4.04
C TYR A 169 7.77 10.93 3.89
N LEU A 170 7.09 9.91 3.37
CA LEU A 170 5.63 9.92 3.24
C LEU A 170 4.92 10.00 4.61
N VAL A 171 5.48 9.37 5.64
CA VAL A 171 4.95 9.45 7.01
C VAL A 171 5.18 10.84 7.60
N CYS A 172 6.36 11.44 7.43
CA CYS A 172 6.73 12.75 7.94
C CYS A 172 6.03 13.90 7.23
N THR A 173 5.81 13.78 5.92
CA THR A 173 5.04 14.75 5.13
C THR A 173 3.53 14.56 5.24
N ASN A 174 3.08 13.69 6.17
CA ASN A 174 1.69 13.33 6.39
C ASN A 174 0.95 12.82 5.14
N GLN A 175 1.66 12.47 4.06
CA GLN A 175 1.08 11.79 2.90
C GLN A 175 0.46 10.44 3.30
N VAL A 176 0.92 9.83 4.42
CA VAL A 176 0.32 8.60 4.99
C VAL A 176 -0.29 8.73 6.40
N ARG A 177 -0.47 9.94 6.97
CA ARG A 177 -1.17 10.12 8.27
C ARG A 177 -2.02 11.41 8.29
N LEU A 178 -3.32 11.34 8.00
CA LEU A 178 -4.36 11.43 9.03
C LEU A 178 -4.68 12.82 9.64
N PHE A 179 -4.19 13.97 9.16
CA PHE A 179 -4.77 15.30 9.47
C PHE A 179 -4.54 16.29 8.31
N TYR A 180 -5.53 17.17 8.01
CA TYR A 180 -5.69 18.09 6.86
C TYR A 180 -6.20 17.42 5.56
N PHE A 181 -7.49 17.35 5.21
CA PHE A 181 -8.39 18.47 4.84
C PHE A 181 -7.64 19.58 4.09
N SER A 182 -8.11 19.97 2.89
CA SER A 182 -7.64 21.16 2.17
C SER A 182 -6.31 21.03 1.41
N LYS A 183 -6.38 20.55 0.17
CA LYS A 183 -5.91 21.34 -0.99
C LYS A 183 -6.87 21.05 -2.16
N CYS A 184 -7.82 21.98 -2.28
CA CYS A 184 -8.74 22.23 -3.38
C CYS A 184 -9.86 21.19 -3.58
#